data_AF-A0A927AVP1-F1
#
_entry.id   AF-A0A927AVP1-F1
#
_cell.length_a   1.000
_cell.length_b   1.000
_cell.length_c   1.000
_cell.angle_alpha   90.00
_cell.angle_beta   90.00
_cell.angle_gamma   90.00
#
_symmetry.space_group_name_H-M   'P 1'
#
loop_
_entity.id
_entity.type
_entity.pdbx_description
1 polymer ?
#
loop_
_entity_poly.entity_id
_entity_poly.type
_entity_poly.pdbx_seq_one_letter_code
_entity_poly.pdbx_strand_id
1 'polypeptide(L)'
;MLTSLGHDIHKFPTAKSFACWLGLVPNNKISGGKIIGNRTPSGKNHIAKALRHAANSIGNQKDHELTPFFKRIAFKKGRLAAIIATARKLAVIIWNMIIKAEPCQKNRVEINDQKQKAMKLRYLDKKLHALQLSKEELEKLLLNRLLSVAY
;
A
#
# COMPACT_ATOMS: atom_id res chain seq x y z
N MET A 1 -12.23 25.30 5.05
CA MET A 1 -12.14 23.91 4.52
C MET A 1 -12.25 22.80 5.57
N LEU A 2 -12.44 23.11 6.87
CA LEU A 2 -12.72 22.10 7.92
C LEU A 2 -14.22 21.85 8.16
N THR A 3 -15.10 22.71 7.62
CA THR A 3 -16.53 22.73 7.91
C THR A 3 -17.32 21.55 7.32
N SER A 4 -16.83 20.89 6.27
CA SER A 4 -17.50 19.74 5.64
C SER A 4 -17.09 18.37 6.20
N LEU A 5 -16.10 18.31 7.08
CA LEU A 5 -15.71 17.11 7.84
C LEU A 5 -16.33 17.07 9.24
N GLY A 6 -16.76 18.23 9.75
CA GLY A 6 -16.70 18.61 11.16
C GLY A 6 -17.66 17.96 12.16
N HIS A 7 -18.49 17.00 11.78
CA HIS A 7 -19.35 16.29 12.75
C HIS A 7 -19.64 14.83 12.41
N ASP A 8 -19.37 14.37 11.18
CA ASP A 8 -19.78 13.05 10.72
C ASP A 8 -18.70 11.97 10.85
N ILE A 9 -17.41 12.33 10.99
CA ILE A 9 -16.34 11.31 11.11
C ILE A 9 -16.50 10.45 12.37
N HIS A 10 -16.98 11.05 13.47
CA HIS A 10 -17.26 10.35 14.73
C HIS A 10 -18.47 9.41 14.64
N LYS A 11 -19.34 9.55 13.62
CA LYS A 11 -20.50 8.68 13.42
C LYS A 11 -20.15 7.31 12.85
N PHE A 12 -18.93 7.13 12.32
CA PHE A 12 -18.52 5.87 11.73
C PHE A 12 -17.89 4.95 12.80
N PRO A 13 -18.46 3.76 13.05
CA PRO A 13 -17.93 2.83 14.06
C PRO A 13 -16.59 2.20 13.64
N THR A 14 -16.29 2.19 12.33
CA THR A 14 -15.03 1.65 11.81
C THR A 14 -14.48 2.48 10.67
N ALA A 15 -13.15 2.46 10.50
CA ALA A 15 -12.47 3.05 9.35
C ALA A 15 -12.97 2.48 8.00
N LYS A 16 -13.46 1.23 7.98
CA LYS A 16 -14.04 0.60 6.78
C LYS A 16 -15.36 1.28 6.40
N SER A 17 -16.21 1.57 7.39
CA SER A 17 -17.47 2.29 7.17
C SER A 17 -17.21 3.70 6.63
N PHE A 18 -16.22 4.40 7.19
CA PHE A 18 -15.79 5.71 6.69
C PHE A 18 -15.29 5.64 5.23
N ALA A 19 -14.41 4.68 4.91
CA ALA A 19 -13.91 4.51 3.54
C ALA A 19 -15.00 4.09 2.54
N CYS A 20 -16.01 3.35 3.00
CA CYS A 20 -17.18 2.98 2.20
C CYS A 20 -18.05 4.21 1.90
N TRP A 21 -18.32 5.03 2.91
CA TRP A 21 -19.06 6.30 2.76
C TRP A 21 -18.35 7.27 1.80
N LEU A 22 -17.02 7.30 1.82
CA LEU A 22 -16.21 8.06 0.84
C LEU A 22 -16.28 7.50 -0.59
N GLY A 23 -16.80 6.29 -0.81
CA GLY A 23 -16.76 5.63 -2.12
C GLY A 23 -15.36 5.21 -2.55
N LEU A 24 -14.49 4.83 -1.60
CA LEU A 24 -13.13 4.31 -1.85
C LEU A 24 -13.05 2.79 -1.78
N VAL A 25 -14.18 2.12 -1.58
CA VAL A 25 -14.31 0.66 -1.49
C VAL A 25 -15.20 0.19 -2.65
N PRO A 26 -14.84 -0.90 -3.35
CA PRO A 26 -15.71 -1.48 -4.37
C PRO A 26 -17.06 -1.89 -3.77
N ASN A 27 -18.14 -1.57 -4.47
CA ASN A 27 -19.46 -2.04 -4.07
C ASN A 27 -19.72 -3.39 -4.75
N ASN A 28 -19.67 -4.47 -3.96
CA ASN A 28 -19.93 -5.82 -4.44
C ASN A 28 -21.44 -6.01 -4.59
N LYS A 29 -21.94 -6.03 -5.82
CA LYS A 29 -23.30 -6.46 -6.14
C LYS A 29 -23.32 -7.99 -6.11
N ILE A 30 -24.16 -8.57 -5.26
CA ILE A 30 -24.31 -10.02 -5.09
C ILE A 30 -25.75 -10.39 -5.48
N SER A 31 -25.91 -11.39 -6.34
CA SER A 31 -27.20 -11.98 -6.69
C SER A 31 -27.06 -13.49 -6.77
N GLY A 32 -28.01 -14.25 -6.21
CA GLY A 32 -27.96 -15.72 -6.19
C GLY A 32 -26.66 -16.30 -5.59
N GLY A 33 -26.07 -15.64 -4.59
CA GLY A 33 -24.81 -16.06 -3.96
C GLY A 33 -23.54 -15.78 -4.78
N LYS A 34 -23.63 -15.15 -5.96
CA LYS A 34 -22.48 -14.82 -6.83
C LYS A 34 -22.27 -13.30 -6.92
N ILE A 35 -21.01 -12.87 -6.99
CA ILE A 35 -20.65 -11.46 -7.21
C ILE A 35 -20.87 -11.12 -8.68
N ILE A 36 -21.90 -10.34 -8.98
CA ILE A 36 -22.27 -9.89 -10.33
C ILE A 36 -21.59 -8.56 -10.72
N GLY A 37 -20.96 -7.87 -9.78
CA GLY A 37 -20.18 -6.67 -10.06
C GLY A 37 -19.47 -6.11 -8.83
N ASN A 38 -18.35 -5.43 -9.03
CA ASN A 38 -17.49 -4.93 -7.94
C ASN A 38 -16.89 -3.54 -8.25
N ARG A 39 -17.62 -2.72 -9.00
CA ARG A 39 -17.15 -1.39 -9.39
C ARG A 39 -17.06 -0.47 -8.17
N THR A 40 -16.00 0.33 -8.12
CA THR A 40 -15.87 1.40 -7.12
C THR A 40 -16.73 2.58 -7.57
N PRO A 41 -17.63 3.12 -6.73
CA PRO A 41 -18.48 4.24 -7.12
C PRO A 41 -17.66 5.49 -7.44
N SER A 42 -17.99 6.17 -8.55
CA SER A 42 -17.49 7.52 -8.80
C SER A 42 -18.30 8.50 -7.93
N GLY A 43 -17.82 8.74 -6.71
CA GLY A 43 -18.52 9.60 -5.74
C GLY A 43 -18.30 11.09 -5.99
N LYS A 44 -19.34 11.90 -5.71
CA LYS A 44 -19.27 13.38 -5.66
C LYS A 44 -18.47 13.91 -4.44
N ASN A 45 -18.07 13.02 -3.53
CA ASN A 45 -17.41 13.40 -2.29
C ASN A 45 -16.05 14.08 -2.56
N HIS A 46 -15.96 15.36 -2.18
CA HIS A 46 -14.76 16.17 -2.37
C HIS A 46 -13.55 15.62 -1.60
N ILE A 47 -13.76 15.08 -0.39
CA ILE A 47 -12.69 14.48 0.41
C ILE A 47 -12.12 13.27 -0.32
N ALA A 48 -12.98 12.42 -0.90
CA ALA A 48 -12.53 11.29 -1.70
C ALA A 48 -11.72 11.72 -2.94
N LYS A 49 -12.11 12.81 -3.60
CA LYS A 49 -11.33 13.39 -4.71
C LYS A 49 -9.95 13.87 -4.22
N ALA A 50 -9.91 14.65 -3.15
CA ALA A 50 -8.66 15.14 -2.57
C ALA A 50 -7.72 13.98 -2.19
N LEU A 51 -8.24 12.91 -1.58
CA LEU A 51 -7.47 11.72 -1.24
C LEU A 51 -6.94 10.97 -2.47
N ARG A 52 -7.70 10.91 -3.56
CA ARG A 52 -7.23 10.35 -4.84
C ARG A 52 -6.13 11.21 -5.47
N HIS A 53 -6.23 12.54 -5.40
CA HIS A 53 -5.17 13.44 -5.86
C HIS A 53 -3.89 13.26 -5.03
N ALA A 54 -4.00 13.21 -3.70
CA ALA A 54 -2.88 12.93 -2.82
C ALA A 54 -2.23 11.56 -3.12
N ALA A 55 -3.05 10.53 -3.29
CA ALA A 55 -2.58 9.19 -3.67
C ALA A 55 -1.88 9.17 -5.04
N ASN A 56 -2.35 9.94 -6.02
CA ASN A 56 -1.71 10.07 -7.32
C ASN A 56 -0.35 10.78 -7.22
N SER A 57 -0.26 11.82 -6.39
CA SER A 57 1.00 12.53 -6.11
C SER A 57 2.03 11.59 -5.47
N ILE A 58 1.63 10.82 -4.45
CA ILE A 58 2.47 9.78 -3.81
C ILE A 58 2.99 8.78 -4.84
N GLY A 59 2.15 8.36 -5.79
CA GLY A 59 2.56 7.43 -6.86
C GLY A 59 3.68 7.96 -7.77
N ASN A 60 3.88 9.28 -7.81
CA ASN A 60 4.95 9.93 -8.56
C ASN A 60 6.19 10.25 -7.71
N GLN A 61 6.06 10.24 -6.39
CA GLN A 61 7.17 10.48 -5.46
C GLN A 61 8.06 9.23 -5.32
N LYS A 62 9.37 9.42 -5.29
CA LYS A 62 10.35 8.34 -5.08
C LYS A 62 10.45 7.94 -3.60
N ASP A 63 10.48 8.92 -2.71
CA ASP A 63 10.85 8.76 -1.30
C ASP A 63 9.67 8.96 -0.35
N HIS A 64 8.55 8.29 -0.63
CA HIS A 64 7.38 8.30 0.25
C HIS A 64 7.08 6.89 0.76
N GLU A 65 6.74 6.79 2.05
CA GLU A 65 6.45 5.53 2.77
C GLU A 65 5.37 4.66 2.10
N LEU A 66 4.41 5.29 1.42
CA LEU A 66 3.34 4.60 0.71
C LEU A 66 3.65 4.29 -0.77
N THR A 67 4.77 4.77 -1.32
CA THR A 67 5.17 4.51 -2.71
C THR A 67 5.36 3.03 -3.01
N PRO A 68 6.03 2.21 -2.17
CA PRO A 68 6.15 0.77 -2.41
C PRO A 68 4.78 0.06 -2.50
N PHE A 69 3.85 0.46 -1.63
CA PHE A 69 2.48 -0.04 -1.66
C PHE A 69 1.76 0.33 -2.96
N PHE A 70 1.86 1.60 -3.38
CA PHE A 70 1.28 2.08 -4.63
C PHE A 70 1.84 1.30 -5.83
N LYS A 71 3.17 1.22 -5.96
CA LYS A 71 3.86 0.52 -7.07
C LYS A 71 3.46 -0.95 -7.15
N ARG A 72 3.39 -1.64 -6.00
CA ARG A 72 2.97 -3.05 -5.94
C ARG A 72 1.57 -3.28 -6.47
N ILE A 73 0.63 -2.37 -6.16
CA ILE A 73 -0.75 -2.48 -6.67
C ILE A 73 -0.81 -2.07 -8.13
N ALA A 74 -0.08 -1.01 -8.52
CA ALA A 74 -0.02 -0.54 -9.90
C ALA A 74 0.49 -1.63 -10.84
N PHE A 75 1.52 -2.37 -10.42
CA PHE A 75 2.04 -3.52 -11.16
C PHE A 75 1.01 -4.65 -11.34
N LYS A 76 0.17 -4.92 -10.33
CA LYS A 76 -0.79 -6.03 -10.35
C LYS A 76 -2.13 -5.70 -11.00
N LYS A 77 -2.62 -4.47 -10.87
CA LYS A 77 -4.00 -4.08 -11.19
C LYS A 77 -4.11 -2.78 -11.99
N GLY A 78 -2.98 -2.18 -12.36
CA GLY A 78 -2.92 -0.90 -13.05
C GLY A 78 -3.01 0.31 -12.12
N ARG A 79 -2.70 1.48 -12.68
CA ARG A 79 -2.52 2.74 -11.94
C ARG A 79 -3.80 3.21 -11.25
N LEU A 80 -4.95 3.15 -11.93
CA LEU A 80 -6.23 3.62 -11.37
C LEU A 80 -6.61 2.84 -10.11
N ALA A 81 -6.43 1.51 -10.12
CA ALA A 81 -6.66 0.67 -8.96
C ALA A 81 -5.70 1.01 -7.80
N ALA A 82 -4.44 1.34 -8.12
CA ALA A 82 -3.45 1.77 -7.12
C ALA A 82 -3.82 3.10 -6.46
N ILE A 83 -4.32 4.07 -7.23
CA ILE A 83 -4.81 5.36 -6.70
C ILE A 83 -5.94 5.13 -5.71
N ILE A 84 -6.95 4.33 -6.08
CA ILE A 84 -8.10 4.05 -5.21
C ILE A 84 -7.67 3.31 -3.94
N ALA A 85 -6.83 2.29 -4.08
CA ALA A 85 -6.35 1.51 -2.94
C ALA A 85 -5.50 2.35 -1.96
N THR A 86 -4.67 3.25 -2.50
CA THR A 86 -3.83 4.15 -1.70
C THR A 86 -4.67 5.23 -1.04
N ALA A 87 -5.65 5.81 -1.74
CA ALA A 87 -6.62 6.74 -1.16
C ALA A 87 -7.42 6.10 -0.02
N ARG A 88 -7.84 4.84 -0.18
CA ARG A 88 -8.48 4.07 0.92
C ARG A 88 -7.55 3.91 2.12
N LYS A 89 -6.26 3.64 1.88
CA LYS A 89 -5.27 3.51 2.96
C LYS A 89 -5.07 4.83 3.70
N LEU A 90 -5.01 5.95 2.98
CA LEU A 90 -4.98 7.30 3.57
C LEU A 90 -6.25 7.60 4.39
N ALA A 91 -7.44 7.25 3.88
CA ALA A 91 -8.69 7.44 4.61
C ALA A 91 -8.71 6.71 5.95
N VAL A 92 -8.18 5.48 5.99
CA VAL A 92 -8.06 4.69 7.23
C VAL A 92 -7.08 5.33 8.21
N ILE A 93 -5.94 5.82 7.71
CA ILE A 93 -4.95 6.54 8.53
C ILE A 93 -5.60 7.78 9.16
N ILE A 94 -6.27 8.61 8.36
CA ILE A 94 -6.94 9.82 8.85
C ILE A 94 -8.01 9.48 9.91
N TRP A 95 -8.83 8.47 9.67
CA TRP A 95 -9.85 8.06 10.63
C TRP A 95 -9.22 7.58 11.95
N ASN A 96 -8.16 6.78 11.89
CA ASN A 96 -7.46 6.33 13.10
C ASN A 96 -6.83 7.51 13.86
N MET A 97 -6.22 8.47 13.15
CA MET A 97 -5.64 9.65 13.77
C MET A 97 -6.68 10.51 14.49
N ILE A 98 -7.86 10.69 13.88
CA ILE A 98 -8.93 11.53 14.43
C ILE A 98 -9.67 10.83 15.58
N ILE A 99 -10.01 9.54 15.42
CA ILE A 99 -10.88 8.82 16.37
C ILE A 99 -10.10 8.18 17.51
N LYS A 100 -8.92 7.62 17.22
CA LYS A 100 -8.11 6.94 18.23
C LYS A 100 -7.07 7.84 18.87
N ALA A 101 -6.91 9.08 18.37
CA ALA A 101 -5.80 9.98 18.72
C ALA A 101 -4.42 9.30 18.58
N GLU A 102 -4.32 8.22 17.80
CA GLU A 102 -3.07 7.51 17.57
C GLU A 102 -2.27 8.31 16.52
N PRO A 103 -1.05 8.78 16.84
CA PRO A 103 -0.20 9.40 15.83
C PRO A 103 0.05 8.41 14.71
N CYS A 104 0.23 8.92 13.48
CA CYS A 104 0.53 8.11 12.31
C CYS A 104 1.82 7.30 12.57
N GLN A 105 1.67 6.03 12.97
CA GLN A 105 2.80 5.18 13.38
C GLN A 105 3.63 4.80 12.16
N LYS A 106 4.72 5.54 11.88
CA LYS A 106 5.73 5.21 10.86
C LYS A 106 6.22 3.76 10.97
N ASN A 107 6.32 3.25 12.21
CA ASN A 107 6.75 1.88 12.52
C ASN A 107 5.92 0.81 11.77
N ARG A 108 4.63 1.04 11.47
CA ARG A 108 3.81 0.05 10.72
C ARG A 108 4.23 -0.10 9.25
N VAL A 109 4.80 0.94 8.66
CA VAL A 109 5.37 0.87 7.30
C VAL A 109 6.70 0.12 7.34
N GLU A 110 7.57 0.46 8.29
CA GLU A 110 8.88 -0.19 8.49
C GLU A 110 8.74 -1.70 8.77
N ILE A 111 7.77 -2.10 9.60
CA ILE A 111 7.48 -3.52 9.88
C ILE A 111 7.13 -4.28 8.59
N ASN A 112 6.41 -3.66 7.66
CA ASN A 112 6.10 -4.29 6.37
C ASN A 112 7.32 -4.41 5.47
N ASP A 113 8.26 -3.46 5.53
CA ASP A 113 9.49 -3.50 4.75
C ASP A 113 10.48 -4.51 5.32
N GLN A 114 10.60 -4.62 6.64
CA GLN A 114 11.39 -5.65 7.31
C GLN A 114 10.86 -7.05 7.00
N LYS A 115 9.53 -7.25 7.07
CA LYS A 115 8.91 -8.53 6.65
C LYS A 115 9.21 -8.87 5.19
N GLN A 116 9.21 -7.88 4.30
CA GLN A 116 9.59 -8.10 2.90
C GLN A 116 11.07 -8.46 2.73
N LYS A 117 11.98 -7.78 3.44
CA LYS A 117 13.41 -8.11 3.46
C LYS A 117 13.63 -9.54 3.96
N ALA A 118 12.99 -9.92 5.07
CA ALA A 118 13.08 -11.27 5.63
C ALA A 118 12.57 -12.35 4.67
N MET A 119 11.48 -12.10 3.93
CA MET A 119 11.00 -13.04 2.91
C MET A 119 11.97 -13.17 1.73
N LYS A 120 12.59 -12.07 1.30
CA LYS A 120 13.61 -12.10 0.24
C LYS A 120 14.86 -12.87 0.67
N LEU A 121 15.33 -12.66 1.90
CA LEU A 121 16.45 -13.40 2.48
C LEU A 121 16.15 -14.91 2.51
N ARG A 122 14.98 -15.30 3.02
CA ARG A 122 14.55 -16.71 3.01
C ARG A 122 14.47 -17.32 1.61
N TYR A 123 14.05 -16.55 0.60
CA TYR A 123 14.05 -17.02 -0.78
C TYR A 123 15.47 -17.25 -1.31
N LEU A 124 16.39 -16.32 -1.01
CA LEU A 124 17.79 -16.43 -1.38
C LEU A 124 18.45 -17.64 -0.69
N ASP A 125 18.22 -17.84 0.61
CA ASP A 125 18.74 -18.99 1.36
C ASP A 125 18.32 -20.32 0.72
N LYS A 126 17.04 -20.45 0.36
CA LYS A 126 16.53 -21.64 -0.35
C LYS A 126 17.19 -21.84 -1.71
N LYS A 127 17.43 -20.75 -2.44
CA LYS A 127 18.05 -20.80 -3.77
C LYS A 127 19.55 -21.11 -3.69
N LEU A 128 20.23 -20.62 -2.66
CA LEU A 128 21.63 -20.95 -2.36
C LEU A 128 21.78 -22.44 -2.04
N HIS A 129 20.91 -22.96 -1.18
CA HIS A 129 20.89 -24.37 -0.87
C HIS A 129 20.60 -25.24 -2.10
N ALA A 130 19.71 -24.80 -2.99
CA ALA A 130 19.43 -25.51 -4.25
C ALA A 130 20.64 -25.52 -5.22
N LEU A 131 21.50 -24.51 -5.15
CA LEU A 131 22.72 -24.40 -5.97
C LEU A 131 23.95 -25.00 -5.28
N GLN A 132 23.82 -25.53 -4.06
CA GLN A 132 24.92 -26.03 -3.22
C GLN A 132 26.05 -25.01 -2.98
N LEU A 133 25.77 -23.72 -3.16
CA LEU A 133 26.77 -22.67 -2.95
C LEU A 133 26.91 -22.37 -1.46
N SER A 134 28.16 -22.34 -0.99
CA SER A 134 28.45 -21.86 0.35
C SER A 134 28.42 -20.33 0.40
N LYS A 135 28.22 -19.77 1.60
CA LYS A 135 28.26 -18.31 1.81
C LYS A 135 29.61 -17.72 1.37
N GLU A 136 30.69 -18.45 1.61
CA GLU A 136 32.07 -18.04 1.30
C GLU A 136 32.32 -17.99 -0.22
N GLU A 137 31.74 -18.93 -0.98
CA GLU A 137 31.81 -18.94 -2.44
C GLU A 137 31.05 -17.78 -3.07
N LEU A 138 29.91 -17.41 -2.48
CA LEU A 138 29.13 -16.27 -2.93
C LEU A 138 29.85 -14.94 -2.68
N GLU A 139 30.52 -14.79 -1.54
CA GLU A 139 31.38 -13.64 -1.25
C GLU A 139 32.53 -13.54 -2.25
N LYS A 140 33.21 -14.65 -2.57
CA LYS A 140 34.26 -14.70 -3.60
C LYS A 140 33.74 -14.31 -4.99
N LEU A 141 32.57 -14.79 -5.41
CA LEU A 141 31.97 -14.45 -6.71
C LEU A 141 31.61 -12.97 -6.82
N LEU A 142 31.09 -12.38 -5.74
CA LEU A 142 30.77 -10.94 -5.70
C LEU A 142 32.04 -10.08 -5.78
N LEU A 143 33.09 -10.46 -5.06
CA LEU A 143 34.39 -9.77 -5.13
C LEU A 143 35.01 -9.83 -6.52
N ASN A 144 35.02 -11.01 -7.17
CA ASN A 144 35.53 -11.16 -8.53
C ASN A 144 34.73 -10.36 -9.56
N ARG A 145 33.40 -10.30 -9.43
CA ARG A 145 32.56 -9.51 -10.34
C ARG A 145 32.81 -8.00 -10.19
N LEU A 146 33.12 -7.51 -9.00
CA LEU A 146 33.44 -6.09 -8.79
C LEU A 146 34.81 -5.74 -9.39
N LEU A 147 35.79 -6.64 -9.29
CA LEU A 147 37.11 -6.46 -9.90
C LEU A 147 37.07 -6.52 -11.44
N SER A 148 36.18 -7.33 -12.03
CA SER A 148 36.05 -7.43 -13.49
C SER A 148 35.30 -6.28 -14.16
N VAL A 149 34.65 -5.40 -13.38
CA VAL A 149 33.91 -4.21 -13.87
C VAL A 149 34.74 -2.94 -13.69
N ALA A 150 35.84 -3.01 -12.93
CA ALA A 150 36.77 -1.91 -12.67
C ALA A 150 37.93 -1.83 -13.67
N TYR A 151 38.00 -2.75 -14.64
CA TYR A 151 38.89 -2.76 -15.81
C TYR A 151 38.06 -2.61 -17.08
#